data_AF-A0A2G8D5E8-F1
#
_entry.id   AF-A0A2G8D5E8-F1
#
_cell.length_a   1.000
_cell.length_b   1.000
_cell.length_c   1.000
_cell.angle_alpha   90.00
_cell.angle_beta   90.00
_cell.angle_gamma   90.00
#
_symmetry.space_group_name_H-M   'P 1'
#
loop_
_entity.id
_entity.type
_entity.pdbx_description
1 polymer ?
#
loop_
_entity_poly.entity_id
_entity_poly.type
_entity_poly.pdbx_seq_one_letter_code
_entity_poly.pdbx_strand_id
1 'polypeptide(L)'
;MVTETKERRMAEADGTERAVGTRGLSVDRATVRYPGTDASARPAVDRASLAVEEREIVALLGPSGCGKSTLLRAVAGLEPLAGGRIAWAGEDLAGVAPHRRGFGLMFQDGQLFGHRNVGANVSYGMESQRMPKPERAARVAELLELVGLPGSEGRRVTELSGGERQRIALARSLAPRPRLLLLDEPLSALDRELRTRLAEDLARLLRETGTTAILVTHDPEEAEAIADRVVRMRDGRVLAEESAA
;
A
#
# COMPACT_ATOMS: atom_id res chain seq x y z
N MET A 1 26.64 4.47 -26.42
CA MET A 1 25.87 3.28 -26.84
C MET A 1 26.30 1.97 -26.18
N VAL A 2 27.60 1.68 -25.96
CA VAL A 2 28.03 0.44 -25.25
C VAL A 2 27.97 0.59 -23.71
N THR A 3 28.14 1.81 -23.18
CA THR A 3 28.11 2.11 -21.74
C THR A 3 26.69 2.06 -21.14
N GLU A 4 25.69 2.63 -21.81
CA GLU A 4 24.27 2.57 -21.39
C GLU A 4 23.71 1.15 -21.26
N THR A 5 24.25 0.19 -22.02
CA THR A 5 23.78 -1.21 -21.98
C THR A 5 24.33 -1.98 -20.77
N LYS A 6 25.48 -1.54 -20.22
CA LYS A 6 26.14 -2.18 -19.08
C LYS A 6 25.56 -1.69 -17.75
N GLU A 7 25.29 -0.38 -17.64
CA GLU A 7 24.65 0.23 -16.46
C GLU A 7 23.22 -0.29 -16.26
N ARG A 8 22.46 -0.44 -17.36
CA ARG A 8 21.10 -1.01 -17.32
C ARG A 8 21.09 -2.45 -16.81
N ARG A 9 22.08 -3.27 -17.19
CA ARG A 9 22.23 -4.66 -16.72
C ARG A 9 22.64 -4.76 -15.26
N MET A 10 23.46 -3.82 -14.76
CA MET A 10 23.86 -3.80 -13.34
C MET A 10 22.71 -3.34 -12.44
N ALA A 11 21.93 -2.33 -12.86
CA ALA A 11 20.80 -1.85 -12.07
C ALA A 11 19.59 -2.81 -12.08
N GLU A 12 19.34 -3.51 -13.20
CA GLU A 12 18.38 -4.62 -13.24
C GLU A 12 18.84 -5.81 -12.38
N ALA A 13 20.16 -6.06 -12.30
CA ALA A 13 20.71 -7.10 -11.44
C ALA A 13 20.56 -6.78 -9.95
N ASP A 14 20.85 -5.54 -9.51
CA ASP A 14 20.79 -5.14 -8.10
C ASP A 14 19.34 -5.16 -7.55
N GLY A 15 18.36 -4.72 -8.35
CA GLY A 15 16.94 -4.82 -8.00
C GLY A 15 16.37 -6.25 -8.02
N THR A 16 16.97 -7.15 -8.82
CA THR A 16 16.59 -8.56 -8.88
C THR A 16 17.30 -9.38 -7.78
N GLU A 17 18.55 -9.06 -7.44
CA GLU A 17 19.30 -9.69 -6.33
C GLU A 17 18.68 -9.36 -4.98
N ARG A 18 18.23 -8.12 -4.74
CA ARG A 18 17.49 -7.78 -3.51
C ARG A 18 16.15 -8.51 -3.42
N ALA A 19 15.45 -8.70 -4.53
CA ALA A 19 14.19 -9.45 -4.54
C ALA A 19 14.38 -10.95 -4.19
N VAL A 20 15.58 -11.50 -4.40
CA VAL A 20 15.94 -12.89 -4.06
C VAL A 20 16.63 -12.92 -2.70
N GLY A 21 15.86 -12.80 -1.62
CA GLY A 21 16.40 -12.93 -0.25
C GLY A 21 15.73 -12.06 0.81
N THR A 22 14.88 -11.12 0.39
CA THR A 22 14.08 -10.28 1.30
C THR A 22 13.22 -11.11 2.25
N ARG A 23 13.20 -10.70 3.53
CA ARG A 23 12.33 -11.32 4.55
C ARG A 23 10.87 -10.85 4.44
N GLY A 24 10.63 -9.72 3.77
CA GLY A 24 9.30 -9.16 3.50
C GLY A 24 8.74 -9.50 2.11
N LEU A 25 8.28 -8.49 1.37
CA LEU A 25 7.69 -8.65 0.04
C LEU A 25 8.75 -8.67 -1.06
N SER A 26 8.65 -9.62 -1.98
CA SER A 26 9.41 -9.61 -3.25
C SER A 26 8.46 -9.65 -4.44
N VAL A 27 8.64 -8.72 -5.37
CA VAL A 27 7.99 -8.68 -6.68
C VAL A 27 9.09 -8.87 -7.73
N ASP A 28 9.06 -9.99 -8.47
CA ASP A 28 9.98 -10.26 -9.59
C ASP A 28 9.24 -10.11 -10.91
N ARG A 29 9.59 -9.07 -11.67
CA ARG A 29 9.15 -8.81 -13.05
C ARG A 29 7.63 -9.00 -13.24
N ALA A 30 6.84 -8.52 -12.27
CA ALA A 30 5.39 -8.60 -12.31
C ALA A 30 4.85 -7.87 -13.54
N THR A 31 3.96 -8.55 -14.27
CA THR A 31 3.28 -8.00 -15.44
C THR A 31 1.77 -8.14 -15.25
N VAL A 32 1.03 -7.06 -15.46
CA VAL A 32 -0.44 -7.04 -15.36
C VAL A 32 -1.03 -6.45 -16.64
N ARG A 33 -2.02 -7.16 -17.20
CA ARG A 33 -2.77 -6.76 -18.40
C ARG A 33 -4.26 -6.85 -18.11
N TYR A 34 -5.01 -5.81 -18.45
CA TYR A 34 -6.46 -5.85 -18.33
C TYR A 34 -7.09 -6.51 -19.56
N PRO A 35 -8.15 -7.31 -19.39
CA PRO A 35 -8.90 -7.87 -20.53
C PRO A 35 -9.48 -6.77 -21.41
N GLY A 36 -9.52 -6.99 -22.73
CA GLY A 36 -10.14 -6.07 -23.69
C GLY A 36 -9.24 -4.94 -24.19
N THR A 37 -8.02 -4.82 -23.68
CA THR A 37 -6.97 -4.02 -24.34
C THR A 37 -6.38 -4.81 -25.51
N ASP A 38 -6.09 -4.13 -26.63
CA ASP A 38 -5.38 -4.74 -27.76
C ASP A 38 -4.11 -5.47 -27.27
N ALA A 39 -3.79 -6.63 -27.86
CA ALA A 39 -2.56 -7.35 -27.57
C ALA A 39 -1.31 -6.49 -27.84
N SER A 40 -1.42 -5.50 -28.74
CA SER A 40 -0.39 -4.50 -29.01
C SER A 40 -0.25 -3.43 -27.91
N ALA A 41 -1.26 -3.27 -27.05
CA ALA A 41 -1.25 -2.26 -25.99
C ALA A 41 -0.24 -2.61 -24.90
N ARG A 42 0.38 -1.56 -24.35
CA ARG A 42 1.33 -1.69 -23.24
C ARG A 42 0.63 -2.28 -22.01
N PRO A 43 1.27 -3.22 -21.28
CA PRO A 43 0.76 -3.67 -19.98
C PRO A 43 0.53 -2.49 -19.01
N ALA A 44 -0.46 -2.63 -18.12
CA ALA A 44 -0.66 -1.65 -17.05
C ALA A 44 0.49 -1.69 -16.02
N VAL A 45 1.09 -2.88 -15.85
CA VAL A 45 2.36 -3.09 -15.15
C VAL A 45 3.22 -3.96 -16.06
N ASP A 46 4.45 -3.53 -16.35
CA ASP A 46 5.35 -4.14 -17.32
C ASP A 46 6.66 -4.52 -16.65
N ARG A 47 6.80 -5.80 -16.30
CA ARG A 47 8.01 -6.37 -15.69
C ARG A 47 8.54 -5.58 -14.50
N ALA A 48 7.65 -5.09 -13.64
CA ALA A 48 8.02 -4.35 -12.44
C ALA A 48 8.69 -5.28 -11.41
N SER A 49 9.85 -4.88 -10.91
CA SER A 49 10.51 -5.53 -9.78
C SER A 49 10.56 -4.58 -8.59
N LEU A 50 10.28 -5.09 -7.39
CA LEU A 50 10.28 -4.34 -6.14
C LEU A 50 10.54 -5.30 -4.98
N ALA A 51 11.48 -4.95 -4.11
CA ALA A 51 11.68 -5.61 -2.82
C ALA A 51 11.26 -4.67 -1.70
N VAL A 52 10.66 -5.19 -0.64
CA VAL A 52 10.32 -4.44 0.58
C VAL A 52 10.63 -5.32 1.79
N GLU A 53 11.56 -4.89 2.62
CA GLU A 53 11.95 -5.63 3.83
C GLU A 53 10.86 -5.62 4.90
N GLU A 54 10.94 -6.58 5.83
CA GLU A 54 10.10 -6.51 7.02
C GLU A 54 10.40 -5.22 7.79
N ARG A 55 9.35 -4.55 8.25
CA ARG A 55 9.39 -3.26 8.95
C ARG A 55 9.90 -2.07 8.11
N GLU A 56 10.00 -2.24 6.79
CA GLU A 56 10.31 -1.14 5.87
C GLU A 56 9.04 -0.46 5.36
N ILE A 57 9.08 0.87 5.25
CA ILE A 57 8.05 1.68 4.60
C ILE A 57 8.58 2.17 3.26
N VAL A 58 7.94 1.74 2.16
CA VAL A 58 8.33 2.13 0.80
C VAL A 58 7.26 2.98 0.15
N ALA A 59 7.64 4.17 -0.34
CA ALA A 59 6.77 4.98 -1.18
C ALA A 59 7.00 4.68 -2.65
N LEU A 60 5.94 4.35 -3.38
CA LEU A 60 5.92 4.22 -4.84
C LEU A 60 5.37 5.51 -5.45
N LEU A 61 6.26 6.34 -6.00
CA LEU A 61 5.95 7.62 -6.63
C LEU A 61 5.85 7.51 -8.14
N GLY A 62 4.90 8.22 -8.74
CA GLY A 62 4.79 8.32 -10.19
C GLY A 62 3.55 9.08 -10.63
N PRO A 63 3.43 9.46 -11.91
CA PRO A 63 2.27 10.17 -12.40
C PRO A 63 1.00 9.30 -12.32
N SER A 64 -0.17 9.94 -12.31
CA SER A 64 -1.46 9.25 -12.38
C SER A 64 -1.52 8.35 -13.62
N GLY A 65 -2.06 7.15 -13.46
CA GLY A 65 -2.17 6.17 -14.56
C GLY A 65 -0.88 5.41 -14.91
N CYS A 66 0.24 5.62 -14.20
CA CYS A 66 1.48 4.88 -14.51
C CYS A 66 1.51 3.42 -14.04
N GLY A 67 0.46 2.93 -13.36
CA GLY A 67 0.33 1.52 -12.96
C GLY A 67 0.47 1.24 -11.46
N LYS A 68 0.67 2.25 -10.61
CA LYS A 68 0.90 2.11 -9.15
C LYS A 68 -0.20 1.32 -8.44
N SER A 69 -1.45 1.76 -8.58
CA SER A 69 -2.63 1.09 -8.00
C SER A 69 -2.83 -0.32 -8.56
N THR A 70 -2.51 -0.54 -9.84
CA THR A 70 -2.54 -1.88 -10.45
C THR A 70 -1.50 -2.80 -9.81
N LEU A 71 -0.27 -2.33 -9.61
CA LEU A 71 0.76 -3.11 -8.92
C LEU A 71 0.34 -3.41 -7.47
N LEU A 72 -0.19 -2.41 -6.75
CA LEU A 72 -0.67 -2.57 -5.38
C LEU A 72 -1.78 -3.63 -5.28
N ARG A 73 -2.74 -3.62 -6.22
CA ARG A 73 -3.81 -4.63 -6.29
C ARG A 73 -3.29 -6.02 -6.66
N ALA A 74 -2.27 -6.13 -7.51
CA ALA A 74 -1.62 -7.41 -7.80
C ALA A 74 -0.92 -7.98 -6.55
N VAL A 75 -0.24 -7.14 -5.77
CA VAL A 75 0.35 -7.51 -4.47
C VAL A 75 -0.72 -7.97 -3.48
N ALA A 76 -1.88 -7.30 -3.45
CA ALA A 76 -3.03 -7.71 -2.64
C ALA A 76 -3.69 -9.02 -3.13
N GLY A 77 -3.39 -9.47 -4.35
CA GLY A 77 -4.03 -10.64 -4.97
C GLY A 77 -5.39 -10.36 -5.61
N LEU A 78 -5.70 -9.08 -5.82
CA LEU A 78 -6.95 -8.63 -6.46
C LEU A 78 -6.84 -8.57 -7.98
N GLU A 79 -5.63 -8.42 -8.50
CA GLU A 79 -5.34 -8.50 -9.94
C GLU A 79 -4.43 -9.69 -10.23
N PRO A 80 -4.78 -10.55 -11.21
CA PRO A 80 -3.92 -11.67 -11.59
C PRO A 80 -2.67 -11.17 -12.35
N LEU A 81 -1.56 -11.86 -12.14
CA LEU A 81 -0.35 -11.63 -12.94
C LEU A 81 -0.48 -12.30 -14.31
N ALA A 82 -0.13 -11.56 -15.36
CA ALA A 82 0.13 -12.10 -16.70
C ALA A 82 1.56 -12.66 -16.83
N GLY A 83 2.44 -12.34 -15.87
CA GLY A 83 3.80 -12.86 -15.80
C GLY A 83 4.54 -12.33 -14.57
N GLY A 84 5.69 -12.94 -14.25
CA GLY A 84 6.46 -12.63 -13.04
C GLY A 84 5.96 -13.38 -11.82
N ARG A 85 6.42 -12.96 -10.63
CA ARG A 85 6.15 -13.61 -9.35
C ARG A 85 6.00 -12.58 -8.24
N ILE A 86 5.11 -12.85 -7.29
CA ILE A 86 4.99 -12.10 -6.03
C ILE A 86 5.11 -13.09 -4.89
N ALA A 87 6.04 -12.83 -3.97
CA ALA A 87 6.33 -13.70 -2.83
C ALA A 87 6.40 -12.89 -1.54
N TRP A 88 6.18 -13.55 -0.40
CA TRP A 88 6.40 -13.01 0.94
C TRP A 88 7.33 -13.93 1.71
N ALA A 89 8.42 -13.40 2.27
CA ALA A 89 9.45 -14.18 2.95
C ALA A 89 9.97 -15.35 2.09
N GLY A 90 10.08 -15.13 0.78
CA GLY A 90 10.47 -16.15 -0.21
C GLY A 90 9.35 -17.11 -0.65
N GLU A 91 8.21 -17.17 0.06
CA GLU A 91 7.07 -18.04 -0.28
C GLU A 91 6.18 -17.41 -1.35
N ASP A 92 5.91 -18.16 -2.43
CA ASP A 92 5.08 -17.68 -3.53
C ASP A 92 3.63 -17.45 -3.08
N LEU A 93 3.05 -16.29 -3.43
CA LEU A 93 1.66 -15.96 -3.13
C LEU A 93 0.71 -16.33 -4.28
N ALA A 94 1.21 -16.97 -5.35
CA ALA A 94 0.38 -17.55 -6.39
C ALA A 94 -0.67 -18.51 -5.80
N GLY A 95 -1.95 -18.31 -6.16
CA GLY A 95 -3.07 -19.10 -5.64
C GLY A 95 -3.49 -18.77 -4.19
N VAL A 96 -2.73 -17.95 -3.45
CA VAL A 96 -3.13 -17.49 -2.12
C VAL A 96 -4.19 -16.40 -2.24
N ALA A 97 -5.41 -16.72 -1.82
CA ALA A 97 -6.54 -15.79 -1.84
C ALA A 97 -6.25 -14.52 -1.01
N PRO A 98 -6.73 -13.33 -1.41
CA PRO A 98 -6.44 -12.05 -0.74
C PRO A 98 -6.62 -12.06 0.79
N HIS A 99 -7.74 -12.61 1.27
CA HIS A 99 -8.06 -12.68 2.71
C HIS A 99 -7.11 -13.59 3.52
N ARG A 100 -6.32 -14.45 2.86
CA ARG A 100 -5.32 -15.34 3.49
C ARG A 100 -3.91 -14.77 3.46
N ARG A 101 -3.68 -13.66 2.75
CA ARG A 101 -2.34 -13.05 2.65
C ARG A 101 -1.94 -12.28 3.91
N GLY A 102 -2.88 -11.98 4.82
CA GLY A 102 -2.59 -11.19 6.02
C GLY A 102 -2.23 -9.72 5.72
N PHE A 103 -2.62 -9.21 4.55
CA PHE A 103 -2.35 -7.85 4.10
C PHE A 103 -3.55 -6.95 4.39
N GLY A 104 -3.28 -5.70 4.75
CA GLY A 104 -4.26 -4.62 4.84
C GLY A 104 -4.20 -3.79 3.57
N LEU A 105 -5.35 -3.41 3.02
CA LEU A 105 -5.42 -2.59 1.81
C LEU A 105 -6.37 -1.43 2.02
N MET A 106 -5.92 -0.24 1.62
CA MET A 106 -6.72 0.97 1.52
C MET A 106 -6.77 1.41 0.06
N PHE A 107 -7.98 1.52 -0.49
CA PHE A 107 -8.21 2.03 -1.84
C PHE A 107 -8.32 3.56 -1.85
N GLN A 108 -7.96 4.15 -2.98
CA GLN A 108 -8.01 5.60 -3.23
C GLN A 108 -9.38 6.24 -2.94
N ASP A 109 -10.47 5.54 -3.25
CA ASP A 109 -11.83 6.06 -3.06
C ASP A 109 -12.34 5.99 -1.61
N GLY A 110 -11.54 5.42 -0.70
CA GLY A 110 -11.88 5.36 0.72
C GLY A 110 -13.20 4.63 1.00
N GLN A 111 -13.56 3.63 0.19
CA GLN A 111 -14.85 2.93 0.31
C GLN A 111 -15.08 2.36 1.71
N LEU A 112 -16.21 2.71 2.31
CA LEU A 112 -16.68 2.20 3.59
C LEU A 112 -17.94 1.33 3.42
N PHE A 113 -18.18 0.45 4.38
CA PHE A 113 -19.40 -0.35 4.41
C PHE A 113 -20.57 0.54 4.83
N GLY A 114 -21.41 0.95 3.87
CA GLY A 114 -22.50 1.90 4.11
C GLY A 114 -23.57 1.46 5.10
N HIS A 115 -23.71 0.14 5.33
CA HIS A 115 -24.63 -0.44 6.31
C HIS A 115 -24.04 -0.51 7.73
N ARG A 116 -22.79 -0.05 7.93
CA ARG A 116 -22.09 -0.03 9.23
C ARG A 116 -21.83 1.40 9.65
N ASN A 117 -21.79 1.66 10.96
CA ASN A 117 -21.30 2.92 11.51
C ASN A 117 -19.77 3.00 11.45
N VAL A 118 -19.20 4.13 11.88
CA VAL A 118 -17.74 4.35 11.89
C VAL A 118 -17.02 3.27 12.71
N GLY A 119 -17.43 3.02 13.95
CA GLY A 119 -16.77 2.06 14.83
C GLY A 119 -16.79 0.64 14.24
N ALA A 120 -17.91 0.21 13.66
CA ALA A 120 -18.07 -1.09 13.03
C ALA A 120 -17.33 -1.22 11.67
N ASN A 121 -17.02 -0.09 11.01
CA ASN A 121 -16.12 -0.08 9.87
C ASN A 121 -14.69 -0.33 10.33
N VAL A 122 -14.22 0.42 11.34
CA VAL A 122 -12.86 0.29 11.88
C VAL A 122 -12.63 -1.10 12.50
N SER A 123 -13.61 -1.65 13.22
CA SER A 123 -13.49 -2.97 13.86
C SER A 123 -13.62 -4.17 12.94
N TYR A 124 -14.01 -3.98 11.68
CA TYR A 124 -14.39 -5.05 10.76
C TYR A 124 -13.31 -6.14 10.62
N GLY A 125 -12.05 -5.75 10.36
CA GLY A 125 -10.98 -6.75 10.20
C GLY A 125 -10.63 -7.47 11.52
N MET A 126 -10.81 -6.80 12.66
CA MET A 126 -10.58 -7.39 13.99
C MET A 126 -11.70 -8.39 14.38
N GLU A 127 -12.92 -8.20 13.87
CA GLU A 127 -14.02 -9.19 14.00
C GLU A 127 -13.65 -10.51 13.33
N SER A 128 -13.09 -10.46 12.11
CA SER A 128 -12.64 -11.64 11.38
C SER A 128 -11.49 -12.38 12.09
N GLN A 129 -10.65 -11.64 12.82
CA GLN A 129 -9.59 -12.20 13.68
C GLN A 129 -10.09 -12.70 15.04
N ARG A 130 -11.39 -12.58 15.33
CA ARG A 130 -12.01 -12.96 16.62
C ARG A 130 -11.44 -12.23 17.84
N MET A 131 -10.95 -11.01 17.66
CA MET A 131 -10.45 -10.18 18.76
C MET A 131 -11.58 -9.87 19.77
N PRO A 132 -11.32 -9.93 21.09
CA PRO A 132 -12.31 -9.64 22.13
C PRO A 132 -12.95 -8.25 22.00
N LYS A 133 -14.23 -8.13 22.36
CA LYS A 133 -14.99 -6.86 22.25
C LYS A 133 -14.33 -5.68 23.00
N PRO A 134 -13.82 -5.82 24.24
CA PRO A 134 -13.17 -4.71 24.93
C PRO A 134 -11.89 -4.24 24.23
N GLU A 135 -11.08 -5.18 23.74
CA GLU A 135 -9.84 -4.88 23.01
C GLU A 135 -10.14 -4.15 21.68
N ARG A 136 -11.16 -4.61 20.94
CA ARG A 136 -11.61 -3.94 19.72
C ARG A 136 -12.07 -2.51 20.00
N ALA A 137 -12.85 -2.29 21.07
CA ALA A 137 -13.34 -0.96 21.41
C ALA A 137 -12.18 0.00 21.76
N ALA A 138 -11.20 -0.47 22.54
CA ALA A 138 -10.00 0.32 22.85
C ALA A 138 -9.19 0.66 21.60
N ARG A 139 -8.99 -0.33 20.70
CA ARG A 139 -8.27 -0.13 19.44
C ARG A 139 -9.00 0.81 18.48
N VAL A 140 -10.34 0.75 18.43
CA VAL A 140 -11.14 1.69 17.64
C VAL A 140 -10.94 3.12 18.15
N ALA A 141 -11.05 3.34 19.46
CA ALA A 141 -10.86 4.67 20.06
C ALA A 141 -9.44 5.21 19.76
N GLU A 142 -8.40 4.40 19.95
CA GLU A 142 -7.00 4.75 19.63
C GLU A 142 -6.84 5.21 18.17
N LEU A 143 -7.42 4.48 17.22
CA LEU A 143 -7.31 4.81 15.81
C LEU A 143 -8.15 6.02 15.40
N LEU A 144 -9.26 6.25 16.09
CA LEU A 144 -10.07 7.46 15.89
C LEU A 144 -9.37 8.71 16.42
N GLU A 145 -8.62 8.61 17.52
CA GLU A 145 -7.74 9.68 18.00
C GLU A 145 -6.65 9.99 16.96
N LEU A 146 -5.96 8.95 16.46
CA LEU A 146 -4.92 9.09 15.43
C LEU A 146 -5.44 9.87 14.22
N VAL A 147 -6.60 9.48 13.68
CA VAL A 147 -7.15 10.13 12.49
C VAL A 147 -7.95 11.39 12.81
N GLY A 148 -7.92 11.90 14.05
CA GLY A 148 -8.58 13.15 14.44
C GLY A 148 -10.11 13.11 14.33
N LEU A 149 -10.72 11.98 14.69
CA LEU A 149 -12.17 11.77 14.77
C LEU A 149 -12.60 11.09 16.10
N PRO A 150 -12.12 11.53 17.27
CA PRO A 150 -12.51 10.93 18.54
C PRO A 150 -14.01 11.06 18.79
N GLY A 151 -14.62 10.05 19.41
CA GLY A 151 -16.05 10.04 19.71
C GLY A 151 -16.97 9.86 18.49
N SER A 152 -16.41 9.60 17.31
CA SER A 152 -17.18 9.43 16.07
C SER A 152 -17.73 8.02 15.85
N GLU A 153 -17.49 7.06 16.76
CA GLU A 153 -17.78 5.63 16.59
C GLU A 153 -19.24 5.37 16.19
N GLY A 154 -20.16 6.15 16.75
CA GLY A 154 -21.60 6.04 16.52
C GLY A 154 -22.10 6.68 15.23
N ARG A 155 -21.30 7.52 14.55
CA ARG A 155 -21.72 8.24 13.34
C ARG A 155 -21.96 7.28 12.17
N ARG A 156 -22.91 7.64 11.31
CA ARG A 156 -23.16 6.91 10.06
C ARG A 156 -22.16 7.36 9.00
N VAL A 157 -21.76 6.44 8.13
CA VAL A 157 -20.85 6.74 7.00
C VAL A 157 -21.39 7.83 6.07
N THR A 158 -22.72 7.93 5.93
CA THR A 158 -23.38 8.94 5.11
C THR A 158 -23.27 10.36 5.67
N GLU A 159 -22.91 10.51 6.95
CA GLU A 159 -22.72 11.80 7.63
C GLU A 159 -21.28 12.30 7.54
N LEU A 160 -20.40 11.54 6.90
CA LEU A 160 -18.99 11.86 6.78
C LEU A 160 -18.72 12.72 5.54
N SER A 161 -17.80 13.67 5.66
CA SER A 161 -17.18 14.31 4.49
C SER A 161 -16.30 13.32 3.72
N GLY A 162 -15.82 13.72 2.53
CA GLY A 162 -14.87 12.90 1.76
C GLY A 162 -13.58 12.60 2.53
N GLY A 163 -12.97 13.63 3.12
CA GLY A 163 -11.76 13.48 3.94
C GLY A 163 -12.00 12.70 5.23
N GLU A 164 -13.19 12.80 5.85
CA GLU A 164 -13.56 11.93 6.97
C GLU A 164 -13.66 10.46 6.55
N ARG A 165 -14.30 10.16 5.41
CA ARG A 165 -14.37 8.77 4.89
C ARG A 165 -12.99 8.18 4.64
N GLN A 166 -12.09 8.95 4.03
CA GLN A 166 -10.71 8.53 3.77
C GLN A 166 -9.99 8.21 5.09
N ARG A 167 -10.08 9.09 6.09
CA ARG A 167 -9.52 8.88 7.42
C ARG A 167 -10.05 7.62 8.11
N ILE A 168 -11.35 7.35 8.03
CA ILE A 168 -11.93 6.10 8.56
C ILE A 168 -11.46 4.86 7.79
N ALA A 169 -11.28 4.97 6.47
CA ALA A 169 -10.75 3.88 5.67
C ALA A 169 -9.27 3.57 6.03
N LEU A 170 -8.47 4.58 6.40
CA LEU A 170 -7.12 4.42 6.93
C LEU A 170 -7.12 3.74 8.29
N ALA A 171 -7.95 4.23 9.23
CA ALA A 171 -8.11 3.60 10.53
C ALA A 171 -8.50 2.11 10.39
N ARG A 172 -9.44 1.79 9.50
CA ARG A 172 -9.87 0.41 9.23
C ARG A 172 -8.74 -0.48 8.69
N SER A 173 -7.86 0.02 7.82
CA SER A 173 -6.76 -0.79 7.27
C SER A 173 -5.67 -1.06 8.30
N LEU A 174 -5.46 -0.14 9.25
CA LEU A 174 -4.51 -0.26 10.37
C LEU A 174 -5.00 -1.14 11.52
N ALA A 175 -6.32 -1.21 11.73
CA ALA A 175 -6.91 -1.89 12.88
C ALA A 175 -6.46 -3.36 13.09
N PRO A 176 -6.39 -4.22 12.05
CA PRO A 176 -6.08 -5.64 12.22
C PRO A 176 -4.59 -5.95 12.41
N ARG A 177 -3.71 -4.92 12.47
CA ARG A 177 -2.24 -5.08 12.52
C ARG A 177 -1.73 -6.03 11.41
N PRO A 178 -1.95 -5.68 10.12
CA PRO A 178 -1.54 -6.54 9.02
C PRO A 178 -0.01 -6.64 8.95
N ARG A 179 0.50 -7.75 8.40
CA ARG A 179 1.96 -7.90 8.19
C ARG A 179 2.50 -7.02 7.06
N LEU A 180 1.62 -6.60 6.15
CA LEU A 180 1.88 -5.63 5.09
C LEU A 180 0.67 -4.71 4.93
N LEU A 181 0.91 -3.41 4.99
CA LEU A 181 -0.08 -2.39 4.71
C LEU A 181 0.11 -1.82 3.31
N LEU A 182 -0.95 -1.81 2.51
CA LEU A 182 -0.97 -1.30 1.15
C LEU A 182 -1.88 -0.06 1.13
N LEU A 183 -1.31 1.11 0.85
CA LEU A 183 -2.02 2.38 0.90
C LEU A 183 -2.02 3.03 -0.48
N ASP A 184 -3.20 3.20 -1.08
CA ASP A 184 -3.37 3.84 -2.39
C ASP A 184 -3.88 5.27 -2.20
N GLU A 185 -2.98 6.25 -2.30
CA GLU A 185 -3.22 7.69 -2.09
C GLU A 185 -4.01 8.01 -0.80
N PRO A 186 -3.52 7.60 0.38
CA PRO A 186 -4.29 7.64 1.63
C PRO A 186 -4.60 9.05 2.14
N LEU A 187 -3.88 10.09 1.71
CA LEU A 187 -4.05 11.46 2.20
C LEU A 187 -4.48 12.48 1.13
N SER A 188 -4.87 12.01 -0.05
CA SER A 188 -5.13 12.84 -1.24
C SER A 188 -6.34 13.79 -1.12
N ALA A 189 -7.38 13.44 -0.35
CA ALA A 189 -8.57 14.26 -0.19
C ALA A 189 -8.55 15.16 1.06
N LEU A 190 -7.38 15.30 1.70
CA LEU A 190 -7.19 16.10 2.91
C LEU A 190 -6.63 17.48 2.56
N ASP A 191 -6.98 18.48 3.37
CA ASP A 191 -6.32 19.79 3.33
C ASP A 191 -4.85 19.67 3.79
N ARG A 192 -4.06 20.71 3.50
CA ARG A 192 -2.61 20.68 3.69
C ARG A 192 -2.20 20.46 5.15
N GLU A 193 -2.84 21.17 6.09
CA GLU A 193 -2.48 21.11 7.51
C GLU A 193 -2.77 19.73 8.09
N LEU A 194 -3.98 19.21 7.84
CA LEU A 194 -4.36 17.88 8.29
C LEU A 194 -3.52 16.78 7.63
N ARG A 195 -3.17 16.94 6.34
CA ARG A 195 -2.29 16.00 5.63
C ARG A 195 -0.92 15.91 6.28
N THR A 196 -0.25 17.04 6.52
CA THR A 196 1.09 17.06 7.13
C THR A 196 1.06 16.40 8.51
N ARG A 197 0.09 16.76 9.36
CA ARG A 197 -0.05 16.15 10.68
C ARG A 197 -0.26 14.64 10.59
N LEU A 198 -1.20 14.20 9.75
CA LEU A 198 -1.54 12.77 9.66
C LEU A 198 -0.42 11.95 9.01
N ALA A 199 0.36 12.53 8.09
CA ALA A 199 1.55 11.89 7.54
C ALA A 199 2.59 11.62 8.63
N GLU A 200 2.87 12.61 9.49
CA GLU A 200 3.79 12.44 10.62
C GLU A 200 3.25 11.41 11.64
N ASP A 201 1.97 11.50 12.01
CA ASP A 201 1.30 10.57 12.93
C ASP A 201 1.37 9.13 12.40
N LEU A 202 1.08 8.94 11.11
CA LEU A 202 1.13 7.64 10.43
C LEU A 202 2.56 7.10 10.38
N ALA A 203 3.53 7.93 10.00
CA ALA A 203 4.94 7.53 9.94
C ALA A 203 5.46 7.05 11.29
N ARG A 204 5.12 7.77 12.38
CA ARG A 204 5.46 7.34 13.75
C ARG A 204 4.80 6.02 14.10
N LEU A 205 3.50 5.88 13.86
CA LEU A 205 2.75 4.65 14.16
C LEU A 205 3.33 3.43 13.43
N LEU A 206 3.61 3.55 12.12
CA LEU A 206 4.15 2.43 11.33
C LEU A 206 5.53 2.00 11.84
N ARG A 207 6.39 2.95 12.20
CA ARG A 207 7.73 2.68 12.75
C ARG A 207 7.66 2.05 14.15
N GLU A 208 6.83 2.60 15.04
CA GLU A 208 6.65 2.08 16.41
C GLU A 208 6.06 0.65 16.41
N THR A 209 5.15 0.37 15.49
CA THR A 209 4.54 -0.97 15.36
C THR A 209 5.38 -1.95 14.55
N GLY A 210 6.41 -1.47 13.85
CA GLY A 210 7.19 -2.27 12.90
C GLY A 210 6.34 -2.82 11.75
N THR A 211 5.32 -2.07 11.31
CA THR A 211 4.45 -2.50 10.21
C THR A 211 5.15 -2.25 8.88
N THR A 212 5.36 -3.29 8.06
CA THR A 212 5.79 -3.12 6.66
C THR A 212 4.70 -2.42 5.86
N ALA A 213 5.06 -1.43 5.05
CA ALA A 213 4.08 -0.69 4.26
C ALA A 213 4.56 -0.35 2.85
N ILE A 214 3.63 -0.36 1.89
CA ILE A 214 3.77 0.29 0.59
C ILE A 214 2.76 1.41 0.51
N LEU A 215 3.27 2.62 0.35
CA LEU A 215 2.50 3.82 0.11
C LEU A 215 2.57 4.19 -1.37
N VAL A 216 1.43 4.28 -2.04
CA VAL A 216 1.33 4.84 -3.39
C VAL A 216 0.86 6.28 -3.27
N THR A 217 1.65 7.20 -3.81
CA THR A 217 1.27 8.61 -3.88
C THR A 217 1.86 9.28 -5.12
N HIS A 218 1.34 10.45 -5.46
CA HIS A 218 1.91 11.36 -6.45
C HIS A 218 2.54 12.61 -5.79
N ASP A 219 2.47 12.71 -4.46
CA ASP A 219 2.99 13.82 -3.66
C ASP A 219 4.36 13.46 -3.06
N PRO A 220 5.46 14.10 -3.50
CA PRO A 220 6.79 13.85 -2.95
C PRO A 220 6.91 14.21 -1.46
N GLU A 221 6.23 15.25 -0.98
CA GLU A 221 6.30 15.67 0.43
C GLU A 221 5.73 14.57 1.34
N GLU A 222 4.64 13.93 0.91
CA GLU A 222 4.04 12.79 1.61
C GLU A 222 4.98 11.58 1.64
N ALA A 223 5.60 11.27 0.49
CA ALA A 223 6.54 10.16 0.39
C ALA A 223 7.77 10.36 1.30
N GLU A 224 8.34 11.56 1.32
CA GLU A 224 9.50 11.91 2.15
C GLU A 224 9.16 11.93 3.65
N ALA A 225 7.96 12.36 4.02
CA ALA A 225 7.53 12.38 5.43
C ALA A 225 7.32 10.96 6.00
N ILE A 226 6.82 10.03 5.18
CA ILE A 226 6.35 8.72 5.64
C ILE A 226 7.35 7.60 5.39
N ALA A 227 7.95 7.55 4.20
CA ALA A 227 8.71 6.38 3.76
C ALA A 227 10.18 6.41 4.18
N ASP A 228 10.74 5.21 4.38
CA ASP A 228 12.18 5.01 4.58
C ASP A 228 12.90 4.99 3.22
N ARG A 229 12.19 4.55 2.17
CA ARG A 229 12.71 4.53 0.80
C ARG A 229 11.64 4.93 -0.22
N VAL A 230 12.06 5.71 -1.21
CA VAL A 230 11.21 6.16 -2.32
C VAL A 230 11.61 5.45 -3.61
N VAL A 231 10.66 4.77 -4.22
CA VAL A 231 10.79 4.08 -5.51
C VAL A 231 9.94 4.79 -6.55
N ARG A 232 10.48 5.02 -7.75
CA ARG A 232 9.75 5.69 -8.82
C ARG A 232 9.16 4.69 -9.80
N MET A 233 7.97 4.97 -10.30
CA MET A 233 7.29 4.19 -11.32
C MET A 233 6.87 5.09 -12.49
N ARG A 234 7.10 4.61 -13.71
CA ARG A 234 6.67 5.28 -14.94
C ARG A 234 6.25 4.23 -15.94
N ASP A 235 5.14 4.46 -16.63
CA ASP A 235 4.77 3.64 -17.79
C ASP A 235 4.69 2.13 -17.52
N GLY A 236 4.16 1.74 -16.35
CA GLY A 236 4.05 0.34 -15.93
C GLY A 236 5.33 -0.23 -15.33
N ARG A 237 6.44 0.51 -15.34
CA ARG A 237 7.77 0.02 -14.93
C ARG A 237 8.24 0.70 -13.65
N VAL A 238 8.80 -0.09 -12.74
CA VAL A 238 9.60 0.43 -11.64
C VAL A 238 10.93 0.88 -12.23
N LEU A 239 11.32 2.12 -11.92
CA LEU A 239 12.60 2.68 -12.34
C LEU A 239 13.71 2.12 -11.47
N ALA A 240 14.88 1.92 -12.05
CA ALA A 240 16.07 1.55 -11.31
C ALA A 240 16.35 2.58 -10.21
N GLU A 241 16.73 2.08 -9.03
CA GLU A 241 17.19 2.93 -7.94
C GLU A 241 18.51 3.60 -8.36
N GLU A 242 18.56 4.92 -8.28
CA GLU A 242 19.84 5.62 -8.36
C GLU A 242 20.58 5.31 -7.05
N SER A 243 21.73 4.64 -7.14
CA SER A 243 22.64 4.54 -6.01
C SER A 243 23.11 5.95 -5.68
N ALA A 244 22.85 6.42 -4.46
CA ALA A 244 23.50 7.63 -3.95
C ALA A 244 25.00 7.36 -3.94
N ALA A 245 25.73 8.07 -4.81
CA ALA A 245 27.19 8.03 -4.91
C ALA A 245 27.86 8.64 -3.67
#